data_AF-Q7MKE4-F1
#
_entry.id   AF-Q7MKE4-F1
#
_cell.length_a   1.000
_cell.length_b   1.000
_cell.length_c   1.000
_cell.angle_alpha   90.00
_cell.angle_beta   90.00
_cell.angle_gamma   90.00
#
_symmetry.space_group_name_H-M   'P 1'
#
loop_
_entity.id
_entity.type
_entity.pdbx_description
1 polymer ?
#
loop_
_entity_poly.entity_id
_entity_poly.type
_entity_poly.pdbx_seq_one_letter_code
_entity_poly.pdbx_strand_id
1 'polypeptide(L)'
;MERGIMRVVPTGAVFYAVCELKLDNCAAREGGAVTTVLLSDTLEQVNTCKVCLNNKIREGEWVVEGSRVSNMRESLDLAILDNTGEVIVAVEIKSHIRTQKMRVKKILEGMSLKQSLLGTPYFAYASPNTVAIYERSEDSLHELFISKPDLTLPMFIDAVGDTPSSPLMQAKQHMLLERAFARYFKSDAFLRELPKNLKVVFSENEVFMEYVVKNT
;
A
#
# COMPACT_ATOMS: atom_id res chain seq x y z
N MET A 1 -9.52 19.38 11.10
CA MET A 1 -8.14 18.94 10.80
C MET A 1 -8.21 17.45 10.55
N GLU A 2 -8.22 17.05 9.28
CA GLU A 2 -8.13 15.65 8.90
C GLU A 2 -6.76 15.12 9.36
N ARG A 3 -6.77 14.07 10.18
CA ARG A 3 -5.53 13.40 10.60
C ARG A 3 -5.02 12.59 9.40
N GLY A 4 -4.08 13.17 8.65
CA GLY A 4 -3.32 12.47 7.62
C GLY A 4 -2.68 11.19 8.19
N ILE A 5 -2.51 10.19 7.33
CA ILE A 5 -1.87 8.92 7.71
C ILE A 5 -0.39 9.17 8.01
N MET A 6 0.05 8.79 9.21
CA MET A 6 1.42 9.01 9.66
C MET A 6 2.29 7.80 9.34
N ARG A 7 3.29 7.95 8.48
CA ARG A 7 4.29 6.89 8.29
C ARG A 7 5.22 6.85 9.49
N VAL A 8 5.52 5.65 9.98
CA VAL A 8 6.45 5.46 11.09
C VAL A 8 7.48 4.38 10.74
N VAL A 9 8.73 4.61 11.12
CA VAL A 9 9.86 3.71 10.83
C VAL A 9 10.20 2.94 12.10
N PRO A 10 10.18 1.59 12.09
CA PRO A 10 10.57 0.82 13.25
C PRO A 10 12.08 0.96 13.47
N THR A 11 12.52 1.26 14.68
CA THR A 11 13.98 1.32 14.98
C THR A 11 14.59 -0.06 15.15
N GLY A 12 13.76 -1.11 15.25
CA GLY A 12 14.19 -2.47 15.59
C GLY A 12 14.57 -2.65 17.06
N ALA A 13 14.59 -1.58 17.86
CA ALA A 13 14.89 -1.65 19.27
C ALA A 13 13.66 -2.13 20.06
N VAL A 14 13.87 -3.19 20.85
CA VAL A 14 12.92 -3.64 21.87
C VAL A 14 13.62 -3.57 23.22
N PHE A 15 13.08 -2.78 24.13
CA PHE A 15 13.63 -2.62 25.48
C PHE A 15 12.53 -2.38 26.51
N TYR A 16 12.91 -2.32 27.78
CA TYR A 16 11.99 -2.06 28.86
C TYR A 16 11.83 -0.55 29.07
N ALA A 17 10.62 -0.02 28.88
CA ALA A 17 10.28 1.37 29.19
C ALA A 17 8.76 1.53 29.35
N VAL A 18 8.31 2.78 29.48
CA VAL A 18 6.89 3.12 29.55
C VAL A 18 6.37 3.39 28.14
N CYS A 19 5.25 2.77 27.78
CA CYS A 19 4.58 3.06 26.51
C CYS A 19 3.90 4.43 26.55
N GLU A 20 4.07 5.21 25.49
CA GLU A 20 3.60 6.60 25.43
C GLU A 20 2.11 6.70 25.08
N LEU A 21 1.56 5.77 24.29
CA LEU A 21 0.17 5.81 23.82
C LEU A 21 -0.89 5.41 24.86
N LYS A 22 -0.50 4.69 25.92
CA LYS A 22 -1.31 4.31 27.11
C LYS A 22 -2.80 3.95 26.87
N LEU A 23 -3.12 3.18 25.83
CA LEU A 23 -4.48 2.66 25.59
C LEU A 23 -4.94 1.72 26.74
N ASP A 24 -6.24 1.45 26.85
CA ASP A 24 -6.84 0.68 27.95
C ASP A 24 -6.18 -0.70 28.17
N ASN A 25 -5.76 -1.37 27.09
CA ASN A 25 -5.09 -2.67 27.12
C ASN A 25 -3.56 -2.59 26.98
N CYS A 26 -2.98 -1.44 27.33
CA CYS A 26 -1.54 -1.23 27.22
C CYS A 26 -0.78 -2.04 28.29
N ALA A 27 -0.04 -3.06 27.85
CA ALA A 27 0.76 -3.91 28.72
C ALA A 27 2.00 -3.23 29.35
N ALA A 28 2.39 -2.05 28.87
CA ALA A 28 3.57 -1.31 29.35
C ALA A 28 3.19 0.09 29.87
N ARG A 29 1.99 0.24 30.46
CA ARG A 29 1.47 1.52 30.96
C ARG A 29 2.32 2.13 32.07
N GLU A 30 2.91 1.28 32.91
CA GLU A 30 3.79 1.64 34.03
C GLU A 30 5.22 1.09 33.87
N GLY A 31 5.50 0.45 32.73
CA GLY A 31 6.77 -0.22 32.46
C GLY A 31 6.56 -1.61 31.85
N GLY A 32 7.27 -1.91 30.76
CA GLY A 32 7.16 -3.18 30.07
C GLY A 32 7.98 -3.19 28.78
N ALA A 33 7.90 -4.28 28.02
CA ALA A 33 8.53 -4.35 26.70
C ALA A 33 7.85 -3.37 25.74
N VAL A 34 8.65 -2.47 25.16
CA VAL A 34 8.22 -1.51 24.14
C VAL A 34 9.08 -1.62 22.90
N THR A 35 8.50 -1.25 21.76
CA THR A 35 9.17 -1.04 20.48
C THR A 35 9.18 0.45 20.20
N THR A 36 10.35 0.99 19.88
CA THR A 36 10.48 2.39 19.46
C THR A 36 10.23 2.50 17.96
N VAL A 37 9.44 3.49 17.58
CA VAL A 37 9.25 3.91 16.19
C VAL A 37 9.67 5.36 16.05
N LEU A 38 10.08 5.74 14.84
CA LEU A 38 10.34 7.13 14.46
C LEU A 38 9.18 7.65 13.62
N LEU A 39 8.61 8.79 13.98
CA LEU A 39 7.65 9.48 13.14
C LEU A 39 8.38 10.04 11.91
N SER A 40 7.91 9.72 10.71
CA SER A 40 8.65 10.04 9.47
C SER A 40 8.78 11.54 9.16
N ASP A 41 7.86 12.35 9.68
CA ASP A 41 7.76 13.79 9.46
C ASP A 41 8.59 14.60 10.45
N THR A 42 8.57 14.21 11.72
CA THR A 42 9.21 14.93 12.83
C THR A 42 10.51 14.28 13.30
N LEU A 43 10.75 13.02 12.91
CA LEU A 43 11.81 12.16 13.45
C LEU A 43 11.71 11.95 14.97
N GLU A 44 10.55 12.23 15.56
CA GLU A 44 10.28 12.00 16.97
C GLU A 44 10.27 10.50 17.26
N GLN A 45 10.93 10.10 18.35
CA GLN A 45 10.89 8.73 18.84
C GLN A 45 9.67 8.52 19.71
N VAL A 46 8.87 7.52 19.37
CA VAL A 46 7.70 7.13 20.16
C VAL A 46 7.84 5.68 20.61
N ASN A 47 7.82 5.47 21.91
CA ASN A 47 7.88 4.15 22.53
C ASN A 47 6.48 3.56 22.66
N THR A 48 6.25 2.40 22.03
CA THR A 48 4.93 1.78 22.00
C THR A 48 5.00 0.33 22.43
N CYS A 49 4.04 -0.13 23.23
CA CYS A 49 3.88 -1.57 23.43
C CYS A 49 3.24 -2.19 22.18
N LYS A 50 3.42 -3.51 22.00
CA LYS A 50 2.85 -4.25 20.86
C LYS A 50 1.34 -4.02 20.66
N VAL A 51 0.57 -3.93 21.75
CA VAL A 51 -0.87 -3.70 21.68
C VAL A 51 -1.19 -2.32 21.10
N CYS A 52 -0.50 -1.29 21.58
CA CYS A 52 -0.71 0.09 21.12
C CYS A 52 -0.23 0.29 19.68
N LEU A 53 0.93 -0.27 19.32
CA LEU A 53 1.44 -0.28 17.95
C LEU A 53 0.43 -0.92 16.99
N ASN A 54 -0.03 -2.12 17.33
CA ASN A 54 -0.99 -2.84 16.51
C ASN A 54 -2.32 -2.07 16.38
N ASN A 55 -2.77 -1.37 17.42
CA ASN A 55 -3.99 -0.57 17.35
C ASN A 55 -3.85 0.58 16.33
N LYS A 56 -2.77 1.36 16.40
CA LYS A 56 -2.51 2.46 15.45
C LYS A 56 -2.43 1.99 14.01
N ILE A 57 -1.78 0.85 13.77
CA ILE A 57 -1.72 0.22 12.45
C ILE A 57 -3.12 -0.24 11.99
N ARG A 58 -3.89 -0.87 12.89
CA ARG A 58 -5.23 -1.41 12.58
C ARG A 58 -6.25 -0.30 12.27
N GLU A 59 -6.12 0.85 12.92
CA GLU A 59 -6.94 2.05 12.70
C GLU A 59 -6.53 2.83 11.44
N GLY A 60 -5.41 2.47 10.80
CA GLY A 60 -4.86 3.22 9.67
C GLY A 60 -4.37 4.61 10.06
N GLU A 61 -4.08 4.82 11.35
CA GLU A 61 -3.43 6.05 11.82
C GLU A 61 -1.94 6.01 11.49
N TRP A 62 -1.31 4.84 11.66
CA TRP A 62 0.10 4.62 11.37
C TRP A 62 0.30 3.59 10.26
N VAL A 63 1.29 3.84 9.40
CA VAL A 63 1.79 2.87 8.41
C VAL A 63 3.23 2.52 8.76
N VAL A 64 3.47 1.25 9.08
CA VAL A 64 4.80 0.68 9.32
C VAL A 64 5.13 -0.22 8.14
N GLU A 65 6.24 0.07 7.46
CA GLU A 65 6.60 -0.68 6.26
C GLU A 65 6.78 -2.18 6.55
N GLY A 66 6.14 -3.04 5.74
CA GLY A 66 6.22 -4.50 5.85
C GLY A 66 5.49 -5.11 7.05
N SER A 67 4.70 -4.34 7.79
CA SER A 67 3.94 -4.84 8.95
C SER A 67 2.48 -5.09 8.61
N ARG A 68 2.00 -6.31 8.86
CA ARG A 68 0.56 -6.67 8.81
C ARG A 68 0.11 -7.17 10.18
N VAL A 69 -1.01 -6.64 10.67
CA VAL A 69 -1.63 -7.09 11.94
C VAL A 69 -2.85 -7.97 11.66
N SER A 70 -3.15 -8.92 12.54
CA SER A 70 -4.39 -9.69 12.43
C SER A 70 -5.61 -8.78 12.57
N ASN A 71 -6.65 -9.08 11.80
CA ASN A 71 -7.90 -8.30 11.72
C ASN A 71 -7.66 -6.83 11.31
N MET A 72 -6.59 -6.56 10.56
CA MET A 72 -6.40 -5.29 9.87
C MET A 72 -7.52 -5.11 8.86
N ARG A 73 -8.00 -3.87 8.73
CA ARG A 73 -8.89 -3.49 7.62
C ARG A 73 -8.19 -3.79 6.30
N GLU A 74 -8.96 -3.80 5.22
CA GLU A 74 -8.44 -4.12 3.89
C GLU A 74 -7.20 -3.29 3.58
N SER A 75 -6.07 -3.99 3.41
CA SER A 75 -4.78 -3.40 3.05
C SER A 75 -4.60 -3.54 1.55
N LEU A 76 -4.25 -2.43 0.92
CA LEU A 76 -3.92 -2.32 -0.49
C LEU A 76 -2.41 -2.23 -0.64
N ASP A 77 -1.85 -2.89 -1.65
CA ASP A 77 -0.41 -2.80 -1.93
C ASP A 77 -0.05 -1.35 -2.30
N LEU A 78 -0.86 -0.71 -3.17
CA LEU A 78 -0.88 0.75 -3.32
C LEU A 78 -2.31 1.31 -3.34
N ALA A 79 -2.46 2.56 -2.93
CA ALA A 79 -3.67 3.35 -3.11
C ALA A 79 -3.33 4.71 -3.74
N ILE A 80 -4.22 5.20 -4.60
CA ILE A 80 -4.17 6.58 -5.07
C ILE A 80 -5.33 7.30 -4.40
N LEU A 81 -5.03 8.38 -3.70
CA LEU A 81 -6.02 9.12 -2.91
C LEU A 81 -6.30 10.49 -3.53
N ASP A 82 -7.56 10.90 -3.53
CA ASP A 82 -7.89 12.28 -3.86
C ASP A 82 -7.48 13.27 -2.75
N ASN A 83 -7.77 14.55 -2.99
CA ASN A 83 -7.49 15.63 -2.04
C ASN A 83 -8.31 15.55 -0.74
N THR A 84 -9.33 14.68 -0.68
CA THR A 84 -10.13 14.41 0.53
C THR A 84 -9.63 13.18 1.28
N GLY A 85 -8.65 12.45 0.73
CA GLY A 85 -8.11 11.23 1.32
C GLY A 85 -8.89 9.96 0.95
N GLU A 86 -9.84 10.06 0.02
CA GLU A 86 -10.64 8.92 -0.45
C GLU A 86 -9.88 8.12 -1.51
N VAL A 87 -10.05 6.78 -1.50
CA VAL A 87 -9.36 5.89 -2.44
C VAL A 87 -10.00 5.98 -3.82
N ILE A 88 -9.34 6.66 -4.75
CA ILE A 88 -9.77 6.76 -6.15
C ILE A 88 -9.23 5.65 -7.04
N VAL A 89 -8.05 5.10 -6.72
CA VAL A 89 -7.52 3.90 -7.38
C VAL A 89 -7.02 2.92 -6.33
N ALA A 90 -7.59 1.72 -6.31
CA ALA A 90 -7.07 0.60 -5.54
C ALA A 90 -6.13 -0.23 -6.40
N VAL A 91 -4.90 -0.48 -5.93
CA VAL A 91 -3.87 -1.20 -6.70
C VAL A 91 -3.45 -2.48 -5.99
N GLU A 92 -3.49 -3.59 -6.74
CA GLU A 92 -2.90 -4.86 -6.33
C GLU A 92 -1.61 -5.12 -7.13
N ILE A 93 -0.53 -5.46 -6.42
CA ILE A 93 0.77 -5.80 -7.01
C ILE A 93 1.00 -7.30 -6.93
N LYS A 94 1.62 -7.86 -7.97
CA LYS A 94 2.08 -9.26 -7.99
C LYS A 94 3.49 -9.36 -8.54
N SER A 95 4.30 -10.17 -7.86
CA SER A 95 5.68 -10.47 -8.26
C SER A 95 5.79 -11.46 -9.43
N HIS A 96 4.70 -12.19 -9.74
CA HIS A 96 4.75 -13.23 -10.76
C HIS A 96 4.63 -12.67 -12.19
N ILE A 97 5.55 -13.12 -13.03
CA ILE A 97 5.67 -12.83 -14.47
C ILE A 97 4.54 -13.52 -15.26
N ARG A 98 4.08 -14.71 -14.86
CA ARG A 98 3.04 -15.44 -15.62
C ARG A 98 1.64 -14.98 -15.23
N THR A 99 1.15 -13.94 -15.90
CA THR A 99 -0.22 -13.45 -15.70
C THR A 99 -1.08 -13.76 -16.93
N GLN A 100 -2.21 -14.45 -16.71
CA GLN A 100 -3.26 -14.62 -17.71
C GLN A 100 -4.31 -13.53 -17.53
N LYS A 101 -4.82 -12.94 -18.61
CA LYS A 101 -5.83 -11.85 -18.58
C LYS A 101 -7.04 -12.17 -17.70
N MET A 102 -7.56 -13.40 -17.77
CA MET A 102 -8.67 -13.84 -16.90
C MET A 102 -8.34 -13.78 -15.40
N ARG A 103 -7.08 -14.04 -15.03
CA ARG A 103 -6.63 -13.97 -13.63
C ARG A 103 -6.55 -12.54 -13.14
N VAL A 104 -6.09 -11.60 -13.98
CA VAL A 104 -6.09 -10.16 -13.66
C VAL A 104 -7.51 -9.71 -13.34
N LYS A 105 -8.45 -9.96 -14.27
CA LYS A 105 -9.84 -9.53 -14.10
C LYS A 105 -10.46 -10.09 -12.82
N LYS A 106 -10.28 -11.38 -12.53
CA LYS A 106 -10.79 -12.01 -11.30
C LYS A 106 -10.24 -11.38 -10.02
N ILE A 107 -8.94 -11.02 -10.00
CA ILE A 107 -8.33 -10.34 -8.84
C ILE A 107 -9.01 -8.98 -8.63
N LEU A 108 -9.15 -8.20 -9.70
CA LEU A 108 -9.74 -6.87 -9.61
C LEU A 108 -11.24 -6.93 -9.29
N GLU A 109 -11.99 -7.87 -9.86
CA GLU A 109 -13.40 -8.12 -9.53
C GLU A 109 -13.53 -8.47 -8.04
N GLY A 110 -12.71 -9.39 -7.54
CA GLY A 110 -12.69 -9.73 -6.10
C GLY A 110 -12.35 -8.54 -5.20
N MET A 111 -11.44 -7.66 -5.64
CA MET A 111 -11.14 -6.41 -4.93
C MET A 111 -12.32 -5.43 -4.96
N SER A 112 -13.02 -5.30 -6.08
CA SER A 112 -14.15 -4.38 -6.23
C SER A 112 -15.40 -4.78 -5.42
N LEU A 113 -15.53 -6.06 -5.05
CA LEU A 113 -16.64 -6.55 -4.23
C LEU A 113 -16.46 -6.26 -2.73
N LYS A 114 -15.28 -5.79 -2.34
CA LYS A 114 -14.98 -5.46 -0.96
C LYS A 114 -15.78 -4.24 -0.48
N GLN A 115 -16.38 -4.34 0.70
CA GLN A 115 -17.27 -3.30 1.23
C GLN A 115 -16.56 -1.95 1.40
N SER A 116 -15.28 -1.96 1.82
CA SER A 116 -14.54 -0.72 2.03
C SER A 116 -14.13 0.00 0.73
N LEU A 117 -14.29 -0.68 -0.42
CA LEU A 117 -13.90 -0.16 -1.74
C LEU A 117 -15.10 0.09 -2.65
N LEU A 118 -16.33 0.05 -2.14
CA LEU A 118 -17.55 0.27 -2.94
C LEU A 118 -17.56 1.64 -3.63
N GLY A 119 -17.00 2.67 -2.98
CA GLY A 119 -16.86 4.01 -3.54
C GLY A 119 -15.68 4.19 -4.50
N THR A 120 -14.76 3.21 -4.59
CA THR A 120 -13.55 3.33 -5.43
C THR A 120 -13.91 3.14 -6.91
N PRO A 121 -13.63 4.14 -7.78
CA PRO A 121 -13.98 4.11 -9.19
C PRO A 121 -13.00 3.29 -10.04
N TYR A 122 -11.72 3.21 -9.67
CA TYR A 122 -10.70 2.53 -10.47
C TYR A 122 -9.97 1.43 -9.72
N PHE A 123 -9.68 0.34 -10.43
CA PHE A 123 -8.97 -0.83 -9.91
C PHE A 123 -7.80 -1.13 -10.84
N ALA A 124 -6.59 -1.18 -10.27
CA ALA A 124 -5.37 -1.44 -11.02
C ALA A 124 -4.69 -2.73 -10.56
N TYR A 125 -4.15 -3.44 -11.53
CA TYR A 125 -3.26 -4.57 -11.34
C TYR A 125 -1.88 -4.21 -11.89
N ALA A 126 -0.83 -4.51 -11.15
CA ALA A 126 0.54 -4.36 -11.64
C ALA A 126 1.39 -5.59 -11.35
N SER A 127 2.11 -6.04 -12.37
CA SER A 127 3.20 -7.00 -12.29
C SER A 127 4.29 -6.62 -13.29
N PRO A 128 5.49 -7.21 -13.21
CA PRO A 128 6.56 -6.94 -14.16
C PRO A 128 6.17 -7.15 -15.64
N ASN A 129 5.08 -7.86 -15.93
CA ASN A 129 4.62 -8.13 -17.29
C ASN A 129 3.37 -7.37 -17.70
N THR A 130 2.63 -6.79 -16.76
CA THR A 130 1.33 -6.22 -17.07
C THR A 130 0.97 -5.15 -16.06
N VAL A 131 0.62 -3.97 -16.57
CA VAL A 131 -0.18 -2.99 -15.85
C VAL A 131 -1.54 -2.97 -16.51
N ALA A 132 -2.60 -3.15 -15.73
CA ALA A 132 -3.97 -3.09 -16.23
C ALA A 132 -4.82 -2.22 -15.31
N ILE A 133 -5.63 -1.33 -15.89
CA ILE A 133 -6.52 -0.43 -15.15
C ILE A 133 -7.94 -0.65 -15.64
N TYR A 134 -8.83 -0.87 -14.68
CA TYR A 134 -10.24 -1.09 -14.90
C TYR A 134 -11.05 0.00 -14.18
N GLU A 135 -12.17 0.37 -14.77
CA GLU A 135 -13.18 1.26 -14.18
C GLU A 135 -14.37 0.45 -13.69
N ARG A 136 -14.88 0.81 -12.51
CA ARG A 136 -16.14 0.30 -11.98
C ARG A 136 -17.31 0.94 -12.73
N SER A 137 -18.21 0.10 -13.20
CA SER A 137 -19.47 0.49 -13.83
C SER A 137 -20.57 -0.42 -13.31
N GLU A 138 -21.51 0.16 -12.57
CA GLU A 138 -22.63 -0.51 -11.87
C GLU A 138 -22.21 -1.82 -11.19
N ASP A 139 -22.26 -2.94 -11.91
CA ASP A 139 -21.97 -4.29 -11.39
C ASP A 139 -20.75 -4.98 -12.03
N SER A 140 -19.93 -4.24 -12.79
CA SER A 140 -18.81 -4.82 -13.54
C SER A 140 -17.58 -3.93 -13.60
N LEU A 141 -16.48 -4.54 -14.04
CA LEU A 141 -15.23 -3.84 -14.32
C LEU A 141 -14.99 -3.77 -15.83
N HIS A 142 -14.79 -2.55 -16.34
CA HIS A 142 -14.43 -2.29 -17.73
C HIS A 142 -12.94 -1.99 -17.87
N GLU A 143 -12.26 -2.71 -18.77
CA GLU A 143 -10.83 -2.48 -19.04
C GLU A 143 -10.66 -1.14 -19.76
N LEU A 144 -9.90 -0.23 -19.16
CA LEU A 144 -9.56 1.06 -19.75
C LEU A 144 -8.15 1.09 -20.34
N PHE A 145 -7.23 0.34 -19.74
CA PHE A 145 -5.83 0.38 -20.10
C PHE A 145 -5.16 -0.96 -19.81
N ILE A 146 -4.31 -1.41 -20.72
CA ILE A 146 -3.38 -2.51 -20.49
C ILE A 146 -2.06 -2.21 -21.20
N SER A 147 -0.96 -2.28 -20.48
CA SER A 147 0.38 -2.18 -21.06
C SER A 147 1.36 -3.10 -20.36
N LYS A 148 2.55 -3.23 -20.95
CA LYS A 148 3.68 -3.91 -20.33
C LYS A 148 4.66 -2.85 -19.86
N PRO A 149 5.02 -2.81 -18.56
CA PRO A 149 5.97 -1.83 -18.06
C PRO A 149 7.37 -2.07 -18.65
N ASP A 150 8.10 -0.99 -18.92
CA ASP A 150 9.51 -1.06 -19.30
C ASP A 150 10.37 -1.31 -18.06
N LEU A 151 10.82 -2.55 -17.90
CA LEU A 151 11.64 -2.98 -16.77
C LEU A 151 13.09 -2.50 -16.85
N THR A 152 13.50 -1.86 -17.95
CA THR A 152 14.84 -1.25 -18.07
C THR A 152 14.91 0.11 -17.36
N LEU A 153 13.77 0.66 -16.96
CA LEU A 153 13.73 1.93 -16.24
C LEU A 153 14.41 1.82 -14.87
N PRO A 154 15.12 2.87 -14.40
CA PRO A 154 15.92 2.82 -13.17
C PRO A 154 15.17 2.36 -11.91
N MET A 155 13.86 2.61 -11.82
CA MET A 155 13.05 2.22 -10.67
C MET A 155 12.86 0.70 -10.53
N PHE A 156 13.04 -0.08 -11.59
CA PHE A 156 12.83 -1.53 -11.60
C PHE A 156 14.10 -2.36 -11.42
N ILE A 157 15.29 -1.73 -11.50
CA ILE A 157 16.59 -2.43 -11.47
C ILE A 157 16.72 -3.33 -10.24
N ASP A 158 16.36 -2.81 -9.05
CA ASP A 158 16.46 -3.56 -7.80
C ASP A 158 15.25 -4.48 -7.54
N ALA A 159 14.13 -4.23 -8.22
CA ALA A 159 12.87 -4.94 -7.99
C ALA A 159 12.76 -6.23 -8.82
N VAL A 160 13.40 -6.26 -9.98
CA VAL A 160 13.42 -7.39 -10.91
C VAL A 160 14.72 -8.16 -10.74
N GLY A 161 14.90 -8.78 -9.57
CA GLY A 161 16.02 -9.68 -9.27
C GLY A 161 15.72 -11.16 -9.52
N ASP A 162 16.72 -12.01 -9.27
CA ASP A 162 16.63 -13.46 -9.37
C ASP A 162 15.46 -14.05 -8.58
N THR A 163 14.97 -15.21 -9.04
CA THR A 163 13.86 -15.94 -8.41
C THR A 163 14.15 -16.15 -6.91
N PRO A 164 13.30 -15.63 -6.01
CA PRO A 164 13.58 -15.67 -4.58
C PRO A 164 13.51 -17.10 -4.06
N SER A 165 14.57 -17.52 -3.36
CA SER A 165 14.73 -18.88 -2.81
C SER A 165 14.08 -19.07 -1.43
N SER A 166 13.59 -18.00 -0.80
CA SER A 166 12.98 -18.04 0.53
C SER A 166 11.76 -17.10 0.66
N PRO A 167 10.84 -17.36 1.62
CA PRO A 167 9.71 -16.47 1.89
C PRO A 167 10.11 -15.04 2.27
N LEU A 168 11.20 -14.86 3.01
CA LEU A 168 11.72 -13.54 3.37
C LEU A 168 12.18 -12.76 2.13
N MET A 169 12.84 -13.43 1.19
CA MET A 169 13.23 -12.82 -0.08
C MET A 169 12.02 -12.50 -0.95
N GLN A 170 10.96 -13.33 -0.92
CA GLN A 170 9.71 -13.04 -1.62
C GLN A 170 9.04 -11.77 -1.08
N ALA A 171 8.95 -11.62 0.25
CA ALA A 171 8.39 -10.43 0.88
C ALA A 171 9.22 -9.18 0.54
N LYS A 172 10.55 -9.27 0.64
CA LYS A 172 11.45 -8.18 0.25
C LYS A 172 11.28 -7.79 -1.22
N GLN A 173 11.21 -8.76 -2.12
CA GLN A 173 11.03 -8.50 -3.55
C GLN A 173 9.67 -7.85 -3.84
N HIS A 174 8.62 -8.29 -3.16
CA HIS A 174 7.29 -7.70 -3.27
C HIS A 174 7.30 -6.22 -2.88
N MET A 175 7.88 -5.90 -1.73
CA MET A 175 8.06 -4.53 -1.25
C MET A 175 8.90 -3.67 -2.23
N LEU A 176 9.95 -4.23 -2.82
CA LEU A 176 10.74 -3.52 -3.84
C LEU A 176 9.91 -3.24 -5.10
N LEU A 177 9.04 -4.17 -5.50
CA LEU A 177 8.11 -3.95 -6.61
C LEU A 177 7.06 -2.90 -6.28
N GLU A 178 6.50 -2.88 -5.07
CA GLU A 178 5.58 -1.83 -4.62
C GLU A 178 6.22 -0.44 -4.76
N ARG A 179 7.45 -0.29 -4.24
CA ARG A 179 8.22 0.95 -4.38
C ARG A 179 8.49 1.33 -5.84
N ALA A 180 8.83 0.35 -6.68
CA ALA A 180 9.08 0.58 -8.09
C ALA A 180 7.81 1.05 -8.82
N PHE A 181 6.67 0.38 -8.59
CA PHE A 181 5.39 0.75 -9.20
C PHE A 181 4.85 2.08 -8.68
N ALA A 182 5.03 2.39 -7.40
CA ALA A 182 4.66 3.70 -6.85
C ALA A 182 5.37 4.85 -7.59
N ARG A 183 6.65 4.68 -7.90
CA ARG A 183 7.43 5.64 -8.72
C ARG A 183 7.02 5.60 -10.18
N TYR A 184 6.83 4.41 -10.74
CA TYR A 184 6.44 4.23 -12.14
C TYR A 184 5.12 4.92 -12.47
N PHE A 185 4.12 4.82 -11.59
CA PHE A 185 2.81 5.46 -11.76
C PHE A 185 2.84 6.99 -11.73
N LYS A 186 3.94 7.58 -11.23
CA LYS A 186 4.21 9.01 -11.28
C LYS A 186 5.19 9.43 -12.36
N SER A 187 5.67 8.48 -13.17
CA SER A 187 6.65 8.76 -14.21
C SER A 187 6.02 9.31 -15.49
N ASP A 188 6.75 10.16 -16.20
CA ASP A 188 6.35 10.66 -17.52
C ASP A 188 6.21 9.54 -18.56
N ALA A 189 6.93 8.42 -18.40
CA ALA A 189 6.80 7.27 -19.28
C ALA A 189 5.38 6.70 -19.20
N PHE A 190 4.92 6.40 -17.98
CA PHE A 190 3.58 5.87 -17.75
C PHE A 190 2.47 6.88 -18.08
N LEU A 191 2.60 8.13 -17.62
CA LEU A 191 1.58 9.16 -17.81
C LEU A 191 1.35 9.54 -19.29
N ARG A 192 2.31 9.28 -20.18
CA ARG A 192 2.16 9.49 -21.63
C ARG A 192 1.37 8.39 -22.33
N GLU A 193 1.34 7.19 -21.78
CA GLU A 193 0.58 6.05 -22.33
C GLU A 193 -0.89 6.09 -21.92
N LEU A 194 -1.22 6.80 -20.84
CA LEU A 194 -2.58 6.82 -20.30
C LEU A 194 -3.56 7.64 -21.16
N PRO A 195 -4.81 7.16 -21.30
CA PRO A 195 -5.94 7.98 -21.73
C PRO A 195 -6.07 9.26 -20.88
N LYS A 196 -6.60 10.34 -21.47
CA LYS A 196 -6.65 11.67 -20.84
C LYS A 196 -7.31 11.66 -19.45
N ASN A 197 -8.41 10.93 -19.27
CA ASN A 197 -9.10 10.79 -17.99
C ASN A 197 -8.22 10.13 -16.92
N LEU A 198 -7.54 9.02 -17.26
CA LEU A 198 -6.64 8.34 -16.33
C LEU A 198 -5.38 9.17 -16.05
N LYS A 199 -4.88 9.92 -17.03
CA LYS A 199 -3.71 10.78 -16.84
C LYS A 199 -3.94 11.80 -15.72
N VAL A 200 -5.11 12.42 -15.67
CA VAL A 200 -5.48 13.37 -14.60
C VAL A 200 -5.49 12.66 -13.25
N VAL A 201 -6.17 11.50 -13.16
CA VAL A 201 -6.22 10.66 -11.94
C VAL A 201 -4.82 10.38 -11.40
N PHE A 202 -3.89 9.91 -12.23
CA PHE A 202 -2.56 9.53 -11.75
C PHE A 202 -1.60 10.71 -11.57
N SER A 203 -1.77 11.83 -12.27
CA SER A 203 -0.86 12.99 -12.14
C SER A 203 -1.21 13.86 -10.93
N GLU A 204 -2.48 14.10 -10.67
CA GLU A 204 -2.93 15.07 -9.66
C GLU A 204 -3.04 14.50 -8.24
N ASN A 205 -3.06 13.17 -8.09
CA ASN A 205 -3.38 12.50 -6.82
C ASN A 205 -2.21 11.71 -6.24
N GLU A 206 -2.07 11.64 -4.93
CA GLU A 206 -0.88 11.04 -4.30
C GLU A 206 -0.95 9.50 -4.26
N VAL A 207 0.20 8.84 -4.42
CA VAL A 207 0.33 7.38 -4.33
C VAL A 207 0.83 6.98 -2.94
N PHE A 208 0.05 6.17 -2.24
CA PHE A 208 0.37 5.60 -0.93
C PHE A 208 0.68 4.12 -1.07
N MET A 209 1.70 3.65 -0.36
CA MET A 209 2.05 2.22 -0.29
C MET A 209 1.49 1.61 0.98
N GLU A 210 1.14 0.32 0.93
CA GLU A 210 0.62 -0.46 2.07
C GLU A 210 -0.56 0.24 2.78
N TYR A 211 -1.46 0.81 1.98
CA TYR A 211 -2.55 1.65 2.48
C TYR A 211 -3.64 0.81 3.18
N VAL A 212 -4.12 1.28 4.32
CA VAL A 212 -5.22 0.66 5.07
C VAL A 212 -6.49 1.46 4.83
N VAL A 213 -7.49 0.83 4.21
CA VAL A 213 -8.75 1.50 3.91
C VAL A 213 -9.50 1.80 5.21
N LYS A 214 -9.88 3.07 5.40
CA LYS A 214 -10.70 3.52 6.53
C LYS A 214 -12.18 3.33 6.13
N ASN A 215 -12.98 2.68 6.98
CA ASN A 215 -14.42 2.76 6.81
C ASN A 215 -14.87 4.16 7.23
N THR A 216 -15.47 4.89 6.30
CA THR A 216 -16.36 6.02 6.59
C THR A 216 -17.71 5.52 7.07
#